data_AF-A0A350HEH0-F1
#
_entry.id   AF-A0A350HEH0-F1
#
_cell.length_a   1.000
_cell.length_b   1.000
_cell.length_c   1.000
_cell.angle_alpha   90.00
_cell.angle_beta   90.00
_cell.angle_gamma   90.00
#
_symmetry.space_group_name_H-M   'P 1'
#
loop_
_entity.id
_entity.type
_entity.pdbx_description
1 polymer ?
#
loop_
_entity_poly.entity_id
_entity_poly.type
_entity_poly.pdbx_seq_one_letter_code
_entity_poly.pdbx_strand_id
1 'polypeptide(L)' 'MSDLKLYRNIGISAHVDAGKTTTTERILLYSGITHKIGEVHDGNAVMDWMEQE' A
#
# COMPACT_ATOMS: atom_id res chain seq x y z
N MET A 1 16.04 1.85 -21.46
CA MET A 1 14.74 1.19 -21.64
C MET A 1 14.59 0.24 -20.46
N SER A 2 13.72 0.56 -19.50
CA SER A 2 13.53 -0.26 -18.30
C SER A 2 13.07 -1.66 -18.70
N ASP A 3 13.72 -2.69 -18.17
CA ASP A 3 13.41 -4.08 -18.50
C ASP A 3 12.01 -4.44 -18.01
N LEU A 4 11.08 -4.67 -18.94
CA LEU A 4 9.71 -5.10 -18.67
C LEU A 4 9.66 -6.37 -17.79
N LYS A 5 10.73 -7.18 -17.78
CA LYS A 5 10.83 -8.37 -16.92
C LYS A 5 10.78 -8.04 -15.42
N LEU A 6 11.11 -6.81 -15.03
CA LEU A 6 11.13 -6.38 -13.63
C LEU A 6 9.84 -5.67 -13.19
N TYR A 7 8.96 -5.27 -14.13
CA TYR A 7 7.69 -4.63 -13.78
C TYR A 7 6.71 -5.63 -13.14
N ARG A 8 5.97 -5.18 -12.13
CA ARG A 8 4.91 -5.95 -11.46
C ARG A 8 3.68 -5.06 -11.29
N ASN A 9 2.63 -5.36 -12.05
CA ASN A 9 1.32 -4.75 -11.86
C ASN A 9 0.51 -5.65 -10.92
N ILE A 10 0.20 -5.16 -9.72
CA ILE A 10 -0.50 -5.92 -8.69
C ILE A 10 -1.69 -5.11 -8.15
N GLY A 11 -2.75 -5.81 -7.75
CA GLY A 11 -3.91 -5.25 -7.06
C GLY A 11 -4.29 -6.13 -5.90
N ILE A 12 -4.64 -5.52 -4.77
CA ILE A 12 -5.06 -6.24 -3.55
C ILE A 12 -6.55 -6.02 -3.39
N SER A 13 -7.33 -7.10 -3.52
CA SER A 13 -8.76 -7.11 -3.23
C SER A 13 -9.02 -8.01 -2.05
N ALA A 14 -9.79 -7.53 -1.09
CA ALA A 14 -10.15 -8.28 0.11
C ALA A 14 -11.52 -7.83 0.59
N HIS A 15 -12.17 -8.69 1.38
CA HIS A 15 -13.41 -8.34 2.08
C HIS A 15 -13.20 -7.11 2.98
N VAL A 16 -14.29 -6.43 3.37
CA VAL A 16 -14.21 -5.32 4.33
C VAL A 16 -13.56 -5.83 5.62
N ASP A 17 -12.69 -5.00 6.21
CA ASP A 17 -11.92 -5.31 7.42
C ASP A 17 -10.95 -6.51 7.35
N ALA A 18 -10.72 -7.10 6.17
CA ALA A 18 -9.76 -8.18 5.99
C ALA A 18 -8.28 -7.74 5.95
N GLY A 19 -7.99 -6.45 6.21
CA GLY A 19 -6.62 -5.94 6.28
C GLY A 19 -5.97 -5.62 4.92
N LYS A 20 -6.76 -5.26 3.90
CA LYS A 20 -6.24 -4.78 2.59
C LYS A 20 -5.22 -3.65 2.78
N THR A 21 -5.61 -2.61 3.51
CA THR A 21 -4.79 -1.41 3.71
C THR A 21 -3.54 -1.71 4.54
N THR A 22 -3.64 -2.49 5.62
CA THR A 22 -2.49 -2.91 6.44
C THR A 22 -1.47 -3.71 5.63
N THR A 23 -1.93 -4.53 4.68
CA THR A 23 -1.05 -5.30 3.79
C THR A 23 -0.34 -4.38 2.79
N THR A 24 -1.04 -3.38 2.23
CA THR A 24 -0.45 -2.37 1.35
C THR A 24 0.66 -1.58 2.04
N GLU A 25 0.43 -1.10 3.28
CA GLU A 25 1.43 -0.34 4.04
C GLU A 25 2.73 -1.14 4.28
N ARG A 26 2.62 -2.45 4.53
CA ARG A 26 3.79 -3.33 4.65
C ARG A 26 4.54 -3.48 3.34
N ILE A 27 3.83 -3.58 2.21
CA ILE A 27 4.46 -3.65 0.89
C ILE A 27 5.25 -2.36 0.62
N LEU A 28 4.68 -1.19 0.92
CA LEU A 28 5.34 0.11 0.75
C LEU A 28 6.58 0.26 1.64
N LEU A 29 6.53 -0.25 2.88
CA LEU A 29 7.68 -0.30 3.77
C LEU A 29 8.79 -1.19 3.20
N TYR A 30 8.46 -2.42 2.79
CA TYR A 30 9.46 -3.37 2.30
C TYR A 30 10.03 -3.00 0.94
N SER A 31 9.26 -2.29 0.10
CA SER A 31 9.77 -1.75 -1.17
C SER A 31 10.61 -0.49 -0.98
N GLY A 32 10.74 0.03 0.25
CA GLY A 32 11.49 1.24 0.56
C GLY A 32 10.85 2.53 0.05
N ILE A 33 9.56 2.49 -0.35
CA ILE A 33 8.81 3.68 -0.77
C ILE A 33 8.46 4.54 0.46
N THR A 34 8.24 3.90 1.60
CA THR A 34 7.94 4.56 2.86
C THR A 34 8.87 4.04 3.97
N HIS A 35 9.34 4.92 4.84
CA HIS A 35 10.24 4.57 5.97
C HIS A 35 9.55 4.53 7.34
N LYS A 36 8.22 4.65 7.36
CA LYS A 36 7.36 4.59 8.55
C LYS A 36 6.13 3.76 8.22
N ILE A 37 5.72 2.90 9.13
CA ILE A 37 4.46 2.16 8.99
C ILE A 37 3.36 3.09 9.48
N GLY A 38 2.44 3.47 8.59
CA GLY A 38 1.17 4.04 9.00
C GLY A 38 0.23 2.94 9.47
N GLU A 39 -0.49 3.16 10.56
CA GLU A 39 -1.60 2.30 10.95
C GLU A 39 -2.93 2.96 10.55
N VAL A 40 -3.79 2.16 9.92
CA VAL A 40 -5.15 2.57 9.55
C VAL A 40 -6.01 3.01 10.72
N HIS A 41 -5.74 2.45 11.90
CA HIS A 41 -6.49 2.77 13.11
C HIS A 41 -6.19 4.18 13.61
N ASP A 42 -5.02 4.72 13.28
CA ASP A 42 -4.60 6.06 13.65
C ASP A 42 -4.82 7.09 12.51
N GLY A 43 -5.44 6.69 11.40
CA GLY A 43 -5.65 7.54 10.22
C GLY A 43 -4.35 8.05 9.57
N ASN A 44 -3.24 7.35 9.82
CA ASN A 44 -1.90 7.73 9.39
C ASN A 44 -1.37 6.81 8.27
N ALA A 45 -2.21 5.94 7.69
CA ALA A 45 -1.76 5.11 6.58
C ALA A 45 -1.35 6.01 5.41
N VAL A 46 -0.21 5.71 4.79
CA VAL A 46 0.36 6.56 3.74
C VAL A 46 -0.56 6.66 2.52
N MET A 47 -1.42 5.66 2.34
CA MET A 47 -2.41 5.62 1.27
C MET A 47 -3.80 6.19 1.65
N ASP A 48 -3.99 6.71 2.87
CA ASP A 48 -5.29 7.26 3.32
C ASP A 48 -5.59 8.65 2.74
N TRP A 49 -4.66 9.26 1.98
CA TRP A 49 -4.92 10.47 1.18
C TRP A 49 -5.10 10.10 -0.30
N MET A 50 -6.29 9.64 -0.65
CA MET A 50 -6.79 9.75 -2.02
C MET A 50 -7.82 10.87 -2.02
N GLU A 51 -7.61 11.91 -2.84
CA GLU A 51 -8.55 13.00 -3.09
C GLU A 51 -9.75 12.46 -3.89
N GLN A 52 -10.56 11.58 -3.28
CA GLN A 52 -11.89 11.22 -3.74
C GLN A 52 -12.69 10.49 -2.64
N GLU A 53 -13.48 11.27 -1.90
CA GLU A 53 -14.75 10.81 -1.31
C GLU A 53 -15.87 10.84 -2.35
#